data_AF-A0A7C7DXR9-F1
#
_entry.id   AF-A0A7C7DXR9-F1
#
_cell.length_a   1.000
_cell.length_b   1.000
_cell.length_c   1.000
_cell.angle_alpha   90.00
_cell.angle_beta   90.00
_cell.angle_gamma   90.00
#
_symmetry.space_group_name_H-M   'P 1'
#
loop_
_entity.id
_entity.type
_entity.pdbx_description
1 polymer ?
#
loop_
_entity_poly.entity_id
_entity_poly.type
_entity_poly.pdbx_seq_one_letter_code
_entity_poly.pdbx_strand_id
1 'polypeptide(L)'
;LEGGKSGITTLIFADTGRGSIINAVHSLAWGYGNRLDQKLVANYARTLLKELINDEDYYIDPVEVNPADYKNDDGGYGILPYAGSDMEFTALITPLLKDVTDTSSLKMYFYNAVMSNEGVQAAALFGLAELAEPVLLDLNRAAQVKNLSLKDYIYLGLAYEALGDINKAYEIYQERVVPELERKDPYIRVKIRKNDTDTAYKLTAMAAAFAARINSPDASKLYSYVANNYSKTQYVGVEKVLCLVEMARTLPDVKASVEYVMNGKTYTARLEDGLCEVVKVPSVNLDKFRITKVSGDVSVLSMFTGPFAENVANDSGITLTRKYYDAVTGEEKTTFRANDLVKVEITYTIDKTAIDNTYEISDYAPAGLKPLENPWNYGVKNLIGCWYRQFDGQKVTFVVGKYDEKNPPKPLVYYARVASPGEYTAEGTVAQGMIVKSSMVTINSTKIVIEK
;
A
#
# COMPACT_ATOMS: atom_id res chain seq x y z
N LEU A 1 -9.66 5.34 -25.57
CA LEU A 1 -8.55 5.27 -24.58
C LEU A 1 -8.51 6.60 -23.87
N GLU A 2 -8.42 6.59 -22.55
CA GLU A 2 -8.16 7.81 -21.77
C GLU A 2 -6.65 8.05 -21.69
N GLY A 3 -6.22 9.31 -21.57
CA GLY A 3 -4.81 9.68 -21.51
C GLY A 3 -4.59 11.02 -20.82
N GLY A 4 -3.33 11.33 -20.58
CA GLY A 4 -2.93 12.59 -19.96
C GLY A 4 -3.15 13.79 -20.88
N LYS A 5 -3.13 14.99 -20.30
CA LYS A 5 -3.13 16.25 -21.09
C LYS A 5 -1.72 16.60 -21.62
N SER A 6 -0.67 16.04 -21.01
CA SER A 6 0.75 16.27 -21.31
C SER A 6 1.61 15.07 -20.90
N GLY A 7 2.87 15.04 -21.32
CA GLY A 7 3.81 13.97 -20.97
C GLY A 7 3.62 12.73 -21.84
N ILE A 8 3.84 11.56 -21.25
CA ILE A 8 3.68 10.25 -21.90
C ILE A 8 2.48 9.54 -21.30
N THR A 9 1.65 8.94 -22.16
CA THR A 9 0.67 7.94 -21.80
C THR A 9 1.21 6.57 -22.21
N THR A 10 1.31 5.68 -21.24
CA THR A 10 1.72 4.28 -21.44
C THR A 10 0.47 3.42 -21.52
N LEU A 11 0.30 2.70 -22.62
CA LEU A 11 -0.75 1.72 -22.84
C LEU A 11 -0.15 0.33 -22.66
N ILE A 12 -0.79 -0.52 -21.86
CA ILE A 12 -0.39 -1.91 -21.66
C ILE A 12 -1.54 -2.78 -22.14
N PHE A 13 -1.34 -3.47 -23.26
CA PHE A 13 -2.30 -4.43 -23.79
C PHE A 13 -1.97 -5.82 -23.25
N ALA A 14 -2.98 -6.53 -22.76
CA ALA A 14 -2.83 -7.86 -22.21
C ALA A 14 -4.05 -8.73 -22.53
N ASP A 15 -3.86 -10.05 -22.49
CA ASP A 15 -4.96 -10.99 -22.57
C ASP A 15 -5.90 -10.88 -21.36
N THR A 16 -7.13 -11.38 -21.48
CA THR A 16 -8.09 -11.37 -20.36
C THR A 16 -8.03 -12.61 -19.46
N GLY A 17 -7.09 -13.53 -19.70
CA GLY A 17 -6.77 -14.60 -18.79
C GLY A 17 -5.86 -14.10 -17.68
N ARG A 18 -4.58 -14.46 -17.73
CA ARG A 18 -3.57 -14.03 -16.76
C ARG A 18 -3.39 -12.51 -16.74
N GLY A 19 -3.50 -11.82 -17.88
CA GLY A 19 -3.41 -10.35 -17.94
C GLY A 19 -4.52 -9.60 -17.20
N SER A 20 -5.66 -10.24 -16.88
CA SER A 20 -6.81 -9.59 -16.22
C SER A 20 -6.50 -9.03 -14.83
N ILE A 21 -5.47 -9.54 -14.15
CA ILE A 21 -5.09 -9.09 -12.81
C ILE A 21 -4.16 -7.87 -12.83
N ILE A 22 -3.59 -7.49 -13.98
CA ILE A 22 -2.56 -6.42 -14.08
C ILE A 22 -3.08 -5.11 -13.47
N ASN A 23 -4.31 -4.70 -13.76
CA ASN A 23 -4.87 -3.48 -13.18
C ASN A 23 -4.96 -3.54 -11.65
N ALA A 24 -5.29 -4.70 -11.10
CA ALA A 24 -5.41 -4.87 -9.67
C ALA A 24 -4.04 -4.88 -8.98
N VAL A 25 -3.04 -5.56 -9.56
CA VAL A 25 -1.65 -5.51 -9.07
C VAL A 25 -1.09 -4.10 -9.19
N HIS A 26 -1.38 -3.40 -10.30
CA HIS A 26 -1.02 -2.00 -10.50
C HIS A 26 -1.57 -1.09 -9.40
N SER A 27 -2.84 -1.24 -9.03
CA SER A 27 -3.42 -0.48 -7.91
C SER A 27 -2.64 -0.66 -6.60
N LEU A 28 -2.17 -1.88 -6.31
CA LEU A 28 -1.36 -2.17 -5.12
C LEU A 28 0.08 -1.61 -5.23
N ALA A 29 0.69 -1.68 -6.41
CA ALA A 29 2.04 -1.18 -6.68
C ALA A 29 2.18 0.34 -6.52
N TRP A 30 1.08 1.08 -6.72
CA TRP A 30 0.98 2.52 -6.51
C TRP A 30 0.29 2.88 -5.18
N GLY A 31 0.01 1.88 -4.34
CA GLY A 31 -0.37 2.10 -2.96
C GLY A 31 0.74 2.86 -2.23
N TYR A 32 0.40 3.99 -1.64
CA TYR A 32 1.32 4.79 -0.83
C TYR A 32 0.95 4.74 0.64
N GLY A 33 1.98 4.74 1.46
CA GLY A 33 1.88 5.04 2.87
C GLY A 33 3.10 4.58 3.67
N ASN A 34 3.14 4.99 4.93
CA ASN A 34 4.26 4.78 5.84
C ASN A 34 4.12 3.51 6.68
N ARG A 35 3.00 2.79 6.56
CA ARG A 35 2.85 1.49 7.24
C ARG A 35 3.73 0.44 6.57
N LEU A 36 4.28 -0.47 7.37
CA LEU A 36 5.14 -1.54 6.84
C LEU A 36 4.40 -2.43 5.84
N ASP A 37 3.15 -2.79 6.13
CA ASP A 37 2.32 -3.61 5.23
C ASP A 37 2.06 -2.93 3.88
N GLN A 38 1.84 -1.61 3.87
CA GLN A 38 1.69 -0.84 2.63
C GLN A 38 2.97 -0.83 1.80
N LYS A 39 4.13 -0.62 2.43
CA LYS A 39 5.44 -0.63 1.75
C LYS A 39 5.77 -2.01 1.20
N LEU A 40 5.56 -3.07 1.98
CA LEU A 40 5.77 -4.47 1.55
C LEU A 40 4.85 -4.84 0.38
N VAL A 41 3.56 -4.51 0.47
CA VAL A 41 2.59 -4.76 -0.60
C VAL A 41 2.99 -4.05 -1.89
N ALA A 42 3.35 -2.76 -1.82
CA ALA A 42 3.76 -2.00 -2.98
C ALA A 42 5.06 -2.56 -3.61
N ASN A 43 6.05 -2.91 -2.78
CA ASN A 43 7.28 -3.56 -3.23
C ASN A 43 6.98 -4.88 -3.98
N TYR A 44 6.22 -5.77 -3.34
CA TYR A 44 5.91 -7.08 -3.91
C TYR A 44 5.05 -6.96 -5.18
N ALA A 45 4.05 -6.09 -5.18
CA ALA A 45 3.19 -5.86 -6.35
C ALA A 45 3.99 -5.30 -7.54
N ARG A 46 5.01 -4.47 -7.32
CA ARG A 46 5.89 -3.99 -8.40
C ARG A 46 6.74 -5.09 -9.00
N THR A 47 7.24 -6.01 -8.17
CA THR A 47 7.94 -7.21 -8.65
C THR A 47 7.01 -8.07 -9.50
N LEU A 48 5.80 -8.35 -9.00
CA LEU A 48 4.79 -9.13 -9.72
C LEU A 48 4.36 -8.46 -11.04
N LEU A 49 4.24 -7.13 -11.10
CA LEU A 49 3.96 -6.43 -12.36
C LEU A 49 5.05 -6.58 -13.39
N LYS A 50 6.32 -6.50 -12.98
CA LYS A 50 7.46 -6.71 -13.90
C LYS A 50 7.41 -8.12 -14.48
N GLU A 51 7.10 -9.11 -13.66
CA GLU A 51 6.95 -10.51 -14.10
C GLU A 51 5.73 -10.72 -15.01
N LEU A 52 4.59 -10.08 -14.71
CA LEU A 52 3.36 -10.23 -15.48
C LEU A 52 3.42 -9.51 -16.82
N ILE A 53 4.02 -8.31 -16.86
CA ILE A 53 4.10 -7.51 -18.09
C ILE A 53 5.23 -8.03 -18.98
N ASN A 54 6.36 -8.41 -18.38
CA ASN A 54 7.50 -9.03 -19.05
C ASN A 54 7.91 -8.33 -20.37
N ASP A 55 7.96 -7.00 -20.33
CA ASP A 55 8.30 -6.15 -21.47
C ASP A 55 9.40 -5.17 -21.02
N GLU A 56 10.48 -5.07 -21.78
CA GLU A 56 11.65 -4.22 -21.46
C GLU A 56 11.31 -2.73 -21.46
N ASP A 57 10.27 -2.31 -22.18
CA ASP A 57 9.77 -0.94 -22.18
C ASP A 57 8.97 -0.61 -20.92
N TYR A 58 8.54 -1.60 -20.13
CA TYR A 58 7.90 -1.36 -18.85
C TYR A 58 8.93 -1.08 -17.75
N TYR A 59 8.97 0.17 -17.31
CA TYR A 59 9.80 0.59 -16.18
C TYR A 59 8.93 1.02 -15.00
N ILE A 60 9.24 0.47 -13.83
CA ILE A 60 8.71 0.92 -12.55
C ILE A 60 9.82 0.86 -11.50
N ASP A 61 10.00 1.97 -10.79
CA ASP A 61 11.00 2.09 -9.74
C ASP A 61 10.76 1.05 -8.65
N PRO A 62 11.81 0.43 -8.07
CA PRO A 62 11.62 -0.40 -6.89
C PRO A 62 11.11 0.45 -5.72
N VAL A 63 10.34 -0.17 -4.82
CA VAL A 63 10.04 0.43 -3.50
C VAL A 63 11.10 -0.07 -2.55
N GLU A 64 11.88 0.82 -1.97
CA GLU A 64 12.77 0.47 -0.89
C GLU A 64 11.96 0.26 0.39
N VAL A 65 12.13 -0.90 1.01
CA VAL A 65 11.55 -1.23 2.31
C VAL A 65 12.71 -1.45 3.26
N ASN A 66 12.69 -0.76 4.40
CA ASN A 66 13.62 -1.01 5.50
C ASN A 66 12.85 -1.59 6.69
N PRO A 67 12.66 -2.93 6.77
CA PRO A 67 11.91 -3.54 7.86
C PRO A 67 12.55 -3.30 9.23
N ALA A 68 13.86 -3.08 9.30
CA ALA A 68 14.56 -2.86 10.57
C ALA A 68 14.01 -1.66 11.35
N ASP A 69 13.51 -0.63 10.65
CA ASP A 69 12.90 0.56 11.27
C ASP A 69 11.60 0.24 12.02
N TYR A 70 10.97 -0.91 11.75
CA TYR A 70 9.68 -1.32 12.30
C TYR A 70 9.79 -2.50 13.28
N LYS A 71 10.98 -3.06 13.42
CA LYS A 71 11.24 -4.23 14.26
C LYS A 71 11.44 -3.80 15.72
N ASN A 72 10.77 -4.48 16.64
CA ASN A 72 10.95 -4.28 18.08
C ASN A 72 11.97 -5.27 18.66
N ASP A 73 12.40 -5.03 19.90
CA ASP A 73 13.39 -5.84 20.62
C ASP A 73 12.97 -7.30 20.82
N ASP A 74 11.66 -7.58 20.84
CA ASP A 74 11.10 -8.94 20.95
C ASP A 74 11.16 -9.74 19.63
N GLY A 75 11.61 -9.11 18.53
CA GLY A 75 11.69 -9.69 17.19
C GLY A 75 10.41 -9.56 16.36
N GLY A 76 9.31 -9.06 16.96
CA GLY A 76 8.06 -8.76 16.29
C GLY A 76 8.08 -7.40 15.59
N TYR A 77 7.04 -7.10 14.82
CA TYR A 77 6.97 -5.90 14.00
C TYR A 77 5.77 -5.02 14.37
N GLY A 78 6.04 -3.73 14.46
CA GLY A 78 5.03 -2.70 14.53
C GLY A 78 4.53 -2.31 13.14
N ILE A 79 3.27 -1.90 13.06
CA ILE A 79 2.68 -1.34 11.84
C ILE A 79 3.38 -0.05 11.38
N LEU A 80 3.92 0.70 12.33
CA LEU A 80 4.70 1.93 12.16
C LEU A 80 6.00 1.81 12.97
N PRO A 81 7.05 2.61 12.66
CA PRO A 81 8.36 2.49 13.31
C PRO A 81 8.37 2.61 14.84
N TYR A 82 7.38 3.32 15.38
CA TYR A 82 7.20 3.56 16.81
C TYR A 82 6.04 2.77 17.42
N ALA A 83 5.43 1.85 16.66
CA ALA A 83 4.38 0.97 17.15
C ALA A 83 4.99 -0.30 17.77
N GLY A 84 4.40 -0.77 18.87
CA GLY A 84 4.76 -2.06 19.44
C GLY A 84 4.40 -3.23 18.52
N SER A 85 5.00 -4.38 18.79
CA SER A 85 4.75 -5.62 18.06
C SER A 85 3.29 -6.06 18.17
N ASP A 86 2.71 -6.46 17.05
CA ASP A 86 1.39 -7.08 16.98
C ASP A 86 1.49 -8.45 16.30
N MET A 87 1.02 -9.50 16.99
CA MET A 87 1.20 -10.89 16.56
C MET A 87 0.49 -11.17 15.22
N GLU A 88 -0.73 -10.69 15.06
CA GLU A 88 -1.52 -10.94 13.85
C GLU A 88 -0.97 -10.18 12.67
N PHE A 89 -0.60 -8.92 12.87
CA PHE A 89 0.06 -8.09 11.88
C PHE A 89 1.37 -8.72 11.42
N THR A 90 2.23 -9.09 12.38
CA THR A 90 3.54 -9.68 12.11
C THR A 90 3.39 -10.99 11.34
N ALA A 91 2.48 -11.88 11.77
CA ALA A 91 2.19 -13.12 11.05
C ALA A 91 1.67 -12.89 9.63
N LEU A 92 0.73 -11.96 9.46
CA LEU A 92 0.12 -11.66 8.16
C LEU A 92 1.14 -11.16 7.13
N ILE A 93 2.12 -10.34 7.55
CA ILE A 93 3.14 -9.79 6.64
C ILE A 93 4.32 -10.75 6.42
N THR A 94 4.48 -11.81 7.23
CA THR A 94 5.60 -12.77 7.12
C THR A 94 5.87 -13.28 5.69
N PRO A 95 4.85 -13.64 4.87
CA PRO A 95 5.11 -14.09 3.50
C PRO A 95 5.80 -13.05 2.62
N LEU A 96 5.57 -11.75 2.88
CA LEU A 96 6.21 -10.64 2.15
C LEU A 96 7.52 -10.21 2.81
N LEU A 97 7.61 -10.35 4.13
CA LEU A 97 8.72 -9.89 4.94
C LEU A 97 9.94 -10.82 4.80
N LYS A 98 9.73 -12.14 4.70
CA LYS A 98 10.81 -13.15 4.72
C LYS A 98 11.83 -13.01 3.57
N ASP A 99 11.45 -12.33 2.49
CA ASP A 99 12.31 -12.12 1.32
C ASP A 99 13.18 -10.85 1.43
N VAL A 100 12.94 -9.99 2.44
CA VAL A 100 13.58 -8.66 2.55
C VAL A 100 14.29 -8.41 3.89
N THR A 101 14.35 -9.40 4.79
CA THR A 101 15.07 -9.30 6.07
C THR A 101 15.57 -10.67 6.55
N ASP A 102 16.55 -10.66 7.45
CA ASP A 102 16.86 -11.83 8.28
C ASP A 102 15.66 -12.19 9.16
N THR A 103 15.37 -13.50 9.26
CA THR A 103 14.16 -14.02 9.93
C THR A 103 14.46 -14.63 11.29
N SER A 104 15.71 -14.59 11.79
CA SER A 104 16.10 -15.29 13.02
C SER A 104 15.33 -14.79 14.25
N SER A 105 15.26 -13.46 14.43
CA SER A 105 14.48 -12.87 15.53
C SER A 105 12.97 -13.05 15.35
N LEU A 106 12.49 -13.05 14.10
CA LEU A 106 11.09 -13.25 13.76
C LEU A 106 10.61 -14.67 14.12
N LYS A 107 11.44 -15.69 13.85
CA LYS A 107 11.19 -17.07 14.28
C LYS A 107 11.07 -17.17 15.80
N MET A 108 12.01 -16.55 16.52
CA MET A 108 12.02 -16.54 17.98
C MET A 108 10.75 -15.88 18.55
N TYR A 109 10.32 -14.76 17.96
CA TYR A 109 9.07 -14.08 18.33
C TYR A 109 7.85 -15.02 18.27
N PHE A 110 7.68 -15.74 17.16
CA PHE A 110 6.57 -16.69 17.03
C PHE A 110 6.70 -17.90 17.95
N TYR A 111 7.92 -18.46 18.11
CA TYR A 111 8.13 -19.58 19.04
C TYR A 111 7.80 -19.21 20.48
N ASN A 112 8.23 -18.04 20.95
CA ASN A 112 7.91 -17.55 22.29
C ASN A 112 6.41 -17.45 22.51
N ALA A 113 5.66 -17.01 21.49
CA ALA A 113 4.20 -16.97 21.56
C ALA A 113 3.60 -18.37 21.67
N VAL A 114 3.98 -19.32 20.82
CA VAL A 114 3.50 -20.71 20.89
C VAL A 114 3.84 -21.36 22.23
N MET A 115 5.02 -21.08 22.80
CA MET A 115 5.47 -21.63 24.09
C MET A 115 4.80 -21.00 25.31
N SER A 116 4.22 -19.81 25.19
CA SER A 116 3.52 -19.15 26.30
C SER A 116 2.32 -19.95 26.83
N ASN A 117 1.78 -20.89 26.02
CA ASN A 117 0.57 -21.67 26.29
C ASN A 117 -0.69 -20.80 26.55
N GLU A 118 -0.68 -19.53 26.15
CA GLU A 118 -1.85 -18.65 26.23
C GLU A 118 -2.82 -18.91 25.07
N GLY A 119 -3.63 -19.95 25.18
CA GLY A 119 -4.61 -20.32 24.16
C GLY A 119 -3.98 -20.75 22.82
N VAL A 120 -4.79 -20.80 21.76
CA VAL A 120 -4.32 -21.21 20.44
C VAL A 120 -3.68 -20.03 19.72
N GLN A 121 -2.38 -20.12 19.49
CA GLN A 121 -1.57 -19.11 18.81
C GLN A 121 -1.56 -19.34 17.29
N ALA A 122 -2.74 -19.33 16.65
CA ALA A 122 -2.91 -19.69 15.24
C ALA A 122 -2.07 -18.80 14.28
N ALA A 123 -2.04 -17.49 14.53
CA ALA A 123 -1.22 -16.55 13.77
C ALA A 123 0.29 -16.87 13.88
N ALA A 124 0.77 -17.18 15.09
CA ALA A 124 2.18 -17.53 15.30
C ALA A 124 2.54 -18.86 14.59
N LEU A 125 1.64 -19.86 14.65
CA LEU A 125 1.82 -21.12 13.93
C LEU A 125 1.87 -20.92 12.42
N PHE A 126 1.03 -20.05 11.87
CA PHE A 126 1.10 -19.64 10.46
C PHE A 126 2.44 -18.98 10.13
N GLY A 127 2.88 -18.02 10.94
CA GLY A 127 4.17 -17.35 10.76
C GLY A 127 5.35 -18.32 10.76
N LEU A 128 5.35 -19.31 11.66
CA LEU A 128 6.37 -20.36 11.70
C LEU A 128 6.32 -21.27 10.47
N ALA A 129 5.13 -21.70 10.05
CA ALA A 129 4.95 -22.53 8.86
C ALA A 129 5.45 -21.81 7.58
N GLU A 130 5.16 -20.52 7.44
CA GLU A 130 5.67 -19.68 6.34
C GLU A 130 7.19 -19.57 6.28
N LEU A 131 7.84 -19.69 7.43
CA LEU A 131 9.28 -19.68 7.60
C LEU A 131 9.91 -21.08 7.55
N ALA A 132 9.12 -22.08 7.13
CA ALA A 132 9.49 -23.49 7.01
C ALA A 132 9.91 -24.14 8.33
N GLU A 133 9.39 -23.65 9.46
CA GLU A 133 9.68 -24.22 10.78
C GLU A 133 8.80 -25.45 11.07
N PRO A 134 9.33 -26.47 11.79
CA PRO A 134 8.65 -27.76 11.99
C PRO A 134 7.58 -27.69 13.09
N VAL A 135 6.42 -27.09 12.78
CA VAL A 135 5.33 -26.86 13.76
C VAL A 135 4.12 -27.79 13.61
N LEU A 136 4.22 -28.85 12.81
CA LEU A 136 3.10 -29.75 12.50
C LEU A 136 2.44 -30.35 13.75
N LEU A 137 3.21 -30.66 14.79
CA LEU A 137 2.66 -31.21 16.04
C LEU A 137 1.80 -30.20 16.79
N ASP A 138 2.27 -28.96 16.94
CA ASP A 138 1.52 -27.90 17.60
C ASP A 138 0.31 -27.47 16.77
N LEU A 139 0.46 -27.48 15.44
CA LEU A 139 -0.63 -27.23 14.50
C LEU A 139 -1.75 -28.29 14.63
N ASN A 140 -1.38 -29.57 14.72
CA ASN A 140 -2.35 -30.65 14.94
C ASN A 140 -3.08 -30.54 16.28
N ARG A 141 -2.39 -30.10 17.35
CA ARG A 141 -3.03 -29.82 18.64
C ARG A 141 -4.00 -28.64 18.53
N ALA A 142 -3.58 -27.55 17.89
CA ALA A 142 -4.40 -26.37 17.68
C ALA A 142 -5.68 -26.68 16.87
N ALA A 143 -5.56 -27.50 15.81
CA ALA A 143 -6.68 -27.89 14.96
C ALA A 143 -7.75 -28.75 15.68
N GLN A 144 -7.39 -29.39 16.81
CA GLN A 144 -8.35 -30.15 17.63
C GLN A 144 -9.20 -29.26 18.54
N VAL A 145 -8.81 -27.99 18.75
CA VAL A 145 -9.57 -27.06 19.58
C VAL A 145 -10.86 -26.66 18.88
N LYS A 146 -11.98 -26.84 19.58
CA LYS A 146 -13.31 -26.49 19.08
C LYS A 146 -13.61 -25.01 19.36
N ASN A 147 -14.48 -24.41 18.54
CA ASN A 147 -14.99 -23.05 18.69
C ASN A 147 -13.91 -21.96 18.59
N LEU A 148 -12.89 -22.17 17.75
CA LEU A 148 -11.97 -21.10 17.38
C LEU A 148 -12.70 -20.03 16.55
N SER A 149 -12.11 -18.83 16.48
CA SER A 149 -12.63 -17.81 15.58
C SER A 149 -12.40 -18.22 14.12
N LEU A 150 -13.21 -17.68 13.19
CA LEU A 150 -13.00 -17.91 11.76
C LEU A 150 -11.59 -17.51 11.32
N LYS A 151 -11.07 -16.42 11.88
CA LYS A 151 -9.71 -15.93 11.64
C LYS A 151 -8.66 -16.97 12.01
N ASP A 152 -8.79 -17.60 13.17
CA ASP A 152 -7.85 -18.63 13.62
C ASP A 152 -7.93 -19.85 12.72
N TYR A 153 -9.13 -20.28 12.30
CA TYR A 153 -9.26 -21.37 11.34
C TYR A 153 -8.60 -21.04 9.99
N ILE A 154 -8.70 -19.80 9.51
CA ILE A 154 -8.00 -19.37 8.29
C ILE A 154 -6.48 -19.46 8.49
N TYR A 155 -5.94 -18.96 9.61
CA TYR A 155 -4.50 -19.07 9.89
C TYR A 155 -4.02 -20.52 10.01
N LEU A 156 -4.77 -21.39 10.69
CA LEU A 156 -4.42 -22.82 10.77
C LEU A 156 -4.43 -23.47 9.39
N GLY A 157 -5.43 -23.18 8.56
CA GLY A 157 -5.52 -23.68 7.19
C GLY A 157 -4.36 -23.21 6.31
N LEU A 158 -4.01 -21.93 6.39
CA LEU A 158 -2.84 -21.36 5.73
C LEU A 158 -1.53 -22.00 6.21
N ALA A 159 -1.42 -22.31 7.51
CA ALA A 159 -0.25 -22.98 8.07
C ALA A 159 -0.08 -24.41 7.54
N TYR A 160 -1.17 -25.18 7.44
CA TYR A 160 -1.12 -26.52 6.82
C TYR A 160 -0.73 -26.44 5.35
N GLU A 161 -1.27 -25.47 4.61
CA GLU A 161 -0.92 -25.24 3.21
C GLU A 161 0.57 -24.89 3.07
N ALA A 162 1.10 -23.99 3.91
CA ALA A 162 2.52 -23.61 3.90
C ALA A 162 3.46 -24.78 4.21
N LEU A 163 3.01 -25.78 5.00
CA LEU A 163 3.74 -27.03 5.25
C LEU A 163 3.53 -28.09 4.14
N GLY A 164 2.72 -27.81 3.13
CA GLY A 164 2.40 -28.71 2.02
C GLY A 164 1.27 -29.71 2.28
N ASP A 165 0.59 -29.65 3.42
CA ASP A 165 -0.59 -30.48 3.72
C ASP A 165 -1.87 -29.85 3.15
N ILE A 166 -1.95 -29.86 1.82
CA ILE A 166 -3.07 -29.27 1.06
C ILE A 166 -4.40 -29.93 1.40
N ASN A 167 -4.40 -31.24 1.69
CA ASN A 167 -5.60 -31.98 2.04
C ASN A 167 -6.20 -31.45 3.35
N LYS A 168 -5.37 -31.26 4.38
CA LYS A 168 -5.84 -30.73 5.66
C LYS A 168 -6.26 -29.28 5.56
N ALA A 169 -5.53 -28.48 4.79
CA ALA A 169 -5.91 -27.11 4.48
C ALA A 169 -7.29 -27.05 3.80
N TYR A 170 -7.53 -27.88 2.79
CA TYR A 170 -8.83 -27.96 2.11
C TYR A 170 -9.95 -28.42 3.04
N GLU A 171 -9.71 -29.42 3.89
CA GLU A 171 -10.66 -29.87 4.93
C GLU A 171 -11.07 -28.71 5.84
N ILE A 172 -10.10 -27.94 6.37
CA ILE A 172 -10.37 -26.77 7.21
C ILE A 172 -11.19 -25.72 6.44
N TYR A 173 -10.84 -25.44 5.18
CA TYR A 173 -11.59 -24.50 4.36
C TYR A 173 -13.05 -24.93 4.20
N GLN A 174 -13.29 -26.19 3.83
CA GLN A 174 -14.64 -26.72 3.61
C GLN A 174 -15.47 -26.80 4.90
N GLU A 175 -14.87 -27.26 6.00
CA GLU A 175 -15.61 -27.49 7.25
C GLU A 175 -15.78 -26.23 8.10
N ARG A 176 -14.85 -25.28 8.02
CA ARG A 176 -14.78 -24.13 8.94
C ARG A 176 -14.99 -22.78 8.26
N VAL A 177 -14.53 -22.62 7.01
CA VAL A 177 -14.63 -21.35 6.28
C VAL A 177 -15.91 -21.28 5.46
N VAL A 178 -16.17 -22.28 4.61
CA VAL A 178 -17.34 -22.31 3.71
C VAL A 178 -18.68 -22.09 4.43
N PRO A 179 -18.95 -22.66 5.63
CA PRO A 179 -20.20 -22.41 6.34
C PRO A 179 -20.42 -20.95 6.77
N GLU A 180 -19.34 -20.18 6.88
CA GLU A 180 -19.37 -18.76 7.23
C GLU A 180 -19.48 -17.85 6.00
N LEU A 181 -19.48 -18.40 4.78
CA LEU A 181 -19.62 -17.66 3.54
C LEU A 181 -21.09 -17.49 3.14
N GLU A 182 -21.42 -16.34 2.56
CA GLU A 182 -22.62 -16.12 1.78
C GLU A 182 -22.26 -15.95 0.30
N ARG A 183 -23.06 -16.57 -0.56
CA ARG A 183 -22.81 -16.68 -2.00
C ARG A 183 -23.94 -15.99 -2.73
N LYS A 184 -23.61 -14.94 -3.50
CA LYS A 184 -24.57 -14.22 -4.33
C LYS A 184 -23.83 -13.64 -5.52
N ASP A 185 -24.08 -14.18 -6.71
CA ASP A 185 -23.39 -13.74 -7.91
C ASP A 185 -23.50 -12.21 -8.09
N PRO A 186 -22.39 -11.53 -8.45
CA PRO A 186 -21.09 -12.10 -8.84
C PRO A 186 -20.11 -12.39 -7.68
N TYR A 187 -20.54 -12.27 -6.42
CA TYR A 187 -19.65 -12.25 -5.26
C TYR A 187 -19.81 -13.44 -4.30
N ILE A 188 -18.74 -13.71 -3.57
CA ILE A 188 -18.75 -14.46 -2.31
C ILE A 188 -18.17 -13.55 -1.25
N ARG A 189 -18.74 -13.58 -0.04
CA ARG A 189 -18.15 -12.91 1.12
C ARG A 189 -18.41 -13.67 2.41
N VAL A 190 -17.66 -13.35 3.45
CA VAL A 190 -17.98 -13.77 4.82
C VAL A 190 -19.26 -13.07 5.27
N LYS A 191 -20.17 -13.83 5.90
CA LYS A 191 -21.46 -13.33 6.40
C LYS A 191 -21.26 -12.15 7.35
N ILE A 192 -22.02 -11.08 7.13
CA ILE A 192 -22.07 -9.96 8.05
C ILE A 192 -22.82 -10.37 9.32
N ARG A 193 -22.18 -10.22 10.48
CA ARG A 193 -22.79 -10.45 11.79
C ARG A 193 -22.81 -9.15 12.58
N LYS A 194 -23.90 -8.89 13.30
CA LYS A 194 -24.07 -7.69 14.15
C LYS A 194 -23.82 -6.35 13.41
N ASN A 195 -24.13 -6.30 12.11
CA ASN A 195 -23.86 -5.14 11.23
C ASN A 195 -22.38 -4.73 11.14
N ASP A 196 -21.45 -5.62 11.47
CA ASP A 196 -20.01 -5.36 11.36
C ASP A 196 -19.50 -5.69 9.94
N THR A 197 -19.56 -4.70 9.06
CA THR A 197 -19.09 -4.81 7.67
C THR A 197 -17.58 -4.84 7.57
N ASP A 198 -16.87 -4.22 8.51
CA ASP A 198 -15.41 -4.08 8.49
C ASP A 198 -14.75 -5.43 8.80
N THR A 199 -15.22 -6.12 9.84
CA THR A 199 -14.78 -7.49 10.15
C THR A 199 -15.10 -8.45 9.01
N ALA A 200 -16.31 -8.38 8.43
CA ALA A 200 -16.69 -9.22 7.30
C ALA A 200 -15.79 -8.95 6.08
N TYR A 201 -15.46 -7.68 5.80
CA TYR A 201 -14.55 -7.31 4.71
C TYR A 201 -13.13 -7.86 4.93
N LYS A 202 -12.54 -7.68 6.12
CA LYS A 202 -11.22 -8.23 6.47
C LYS A 202 -11.19 -9.76 6.34
N LEU A 203 -12.15 -10.45 6.95
CA LEU A 203 -12.21 -11.92 6.90
C LEU A 203 -12.47 -12.44 5.47
N THR A 204 -13.19 -11.69 4.64
CA THR A 204 -13.36 -12.03 3.22
C THR A 204 -12.04 -11.94 2.46
N ALA A 205 -11.22 -10.91 2.75
CA ALA A 205 -9.89 -10.79 2.16
C ALA A 205 -8.97 -11.95 2.58
N MET A 206 -8.95 -12.27 3.88
CA MET A 206 -8.19 -13.42 4.39
C MET A 206 -8.66 -14.75 3.76
N ALA A 207 -9.97 -14.94 3.64
CA ALA A 207 -10.54 -16.12 2.97
C ALA A 207 -10.19 -16.17 1.49
N ALA A 208 -10.10 -15.02 0.80
CA ALA A 208 -9.68 -14.96 -0.60
C ALA A 208 -8.23 -15.42 -0.79
N ALA A 209 -7.32 -14.94 0.07
CA ALA A 209 -5.92 -15.37 0.06
C ALA A 209 -5.79 -16.87 0.36
N PHE A 210 -6.52 -17.37 1.36
CA PHE A 210 -6.52 -18.80 1.69
C PHE A 210 -7.09 -19.65 0.55
N ALA A 211 -8.25 -19.27 0.00
CA ALA A 211 -8.87 -19.95 -1.13
C ALA A 211 -7.93 -20.00 -2.34
N ALA A 212 -7.20 -18.92 -2.64
CA ALA A 212 -6.28 -18.88 -3.76
C ALA A 212 -5.10 -19.86 -3.59
N ARG A 213 -4.51 -19.93 -2.39
CA ARG A 213 -3.39 -20.83 -2.08
C ARG A 213 -3.74 -22.32 -2.18
N ILE A 214 -4.98 -22.68 -1.86
CA ILE A 214 -5.48 -24.06 -2.03
C ILE A 214 -6.13 -24.29 -3.41
N ASN A 215 -6.00 -23.35 -4.35
CA ASN A 215 -6.62 -23.38 -5.68
C ASN A 215 -8.14 -23.64 -5.65
N SER A 216 -8.84 -23.06 -4.67
CA SER A 216 -10.29 -23.14 -4.55
C SER A 216 -10.97 -22.21 -5.59
N PRO A 217 -12.05 -22.68 -6.26
CA PRO A 217 -12.78 -21.86 -7.24
C PRO A 217 -13.47 -20.63 -6.61
N ASP A 218 -13.54 -20.56 -5.28
CA ASP A 218 -14.10 -19.41 -4.57
C ASP A 218 -13.19 -18.18 -4.63
N ALA A 219 -11.88 -18.36 -4.85
CA ALA A 219 -10.86 -17.32 -4.77
C ALA A 219 -11.23 -16.08 -5.59
N SER A 220 -11.56 -16.25 -6.87
CA SER A 220 -11.88 -15.14 -7.77
C SER A 220 -13.12 -14.35 -7.33
N LYS A 221 -14.15 -15.02 -6.78
CA LYS A 221 -15.39 -14.35 -6.34
C LYS A 221 -15.23 -13.67 -4.97
N LEU A 222 -14.44 -14.25 -4.07
CA LEU A 222 -14.04 -13.62 -2.81
C LEU A 222 -13.17 -12.38 -3.06
N TYR A 223 -12.17 -12.52 -3.93
CA TYR A 223 -11.32 -11.42 -4.36
C TYR A 223 -12.13 -10.32 -5.04
N SER A 224 -13.06 -10.67 -5.93
CA SER A 224 -13.92 -9.70 -6.62
C SER A 224 -14.75 -8.86 -5.63
N TYR A 225 -15.25 -9.45 -4.54
CA TYR A 225 -15.92 -8.67 -3.49
C TYR A 225 -14.96 -7.65 -2.87
N VAL A 226 -13.76 -8.10 -2.51
CA VAL A 226 -12.73 -7.29 -1.82
C VAL A 226 -12.12 -6.22 -2.74
N ALA A 227 -12.10 -6.44 -4.05
CA ALA A 227 -11.65 -5.47 -5.05
C ALA A 227 -12.70 -4.36 -5.31
N ASN A 228 -13.99 -4.70 -5.23
CA ASN A 228 -15.09 -3.78 -5.55
C ASN A 228 -15.78 -3.17 -4.32
N ASN A 229 -15.31 -3.50 -3.12
CA ASN A 229 -15.76 -2.91 -1.87
C ASN A 229 -14.56 -2.37 -1.10
N TYR A 230 -14.82 -1.52 -0.13
CA TYR A 230 -13.78 -0.97 0.73
C TYR A 230 -14.26 -0.95 2.18
N SER A 231 -13.31 -0.94 3.10
CA SER A 231 -13.54 -0.63 4.50
C SER A 231 -13.00 0.76 4.80
N LYS A 232 -13.64 1.45 5.74
CA LYS A 232 -13.17 2.76 6.23
C LYS A 232 -12.09 2.61 7.31
N THR A 233 -11.92 1.41 7.87
CA THR A 233 -11.04 1.17 9.03
C THR A 233 -10.07 0.00 8.83
N GLN A 234 -10.27 -0.83 7.81
CA GLN A 234 -9.45 -2.02 7.53
C GLN A 234 -8.68 -1.86 6.22
N TYR A 235 -7.35 -1.98 6.30
CA TYR A 235 -6.49 -2.17 5.14
C TYR A 235 -6.26 -3.66 4.92
N VAL A 236 -6.44 -4.13 3.68
CA VAL A 236 -6.34 -5.56 3.30
C VAL A 236 -5.41 -5.78 2.10
N GLY A 237 -4.40 -4.91 1.94
CA GLY A 237 -3.50 -4.98 0.78
C GLY A 237 -2.64 -6.23 0.78
N VAL A 238 -2.28 -6.75 1.96
CA VAL A 238 -1.47 -7.97 2.11
C VAL A 238 -2.25 -9.17 1.59
N GLU A 239 -3.48 -9.33 2.04
CA GLU A 239 -4.38 -10.39 1.59
C GLU A 239 -4.65 -10.28 0.08
N LYS A 240 -4.85 -9.06 -0.43
CA LYS A 240 -5.04 -8.83 -1.87
C LYS A 240 -3.83 -9.28 -2.68
N VAL A 241 -2.61 -8.87 -2.30
CA VAL A 241 -1.41 -9.24 -3.08
C VAL A 241 -1.13 -10.74 -2.99
N LEU A 242 -1.34 -11.36 -1.81
CA LEU A 242 -1.19 -12.81 -1.63
C LEU A 242 -2.23 -13.62 -2.41
N CYS A 243 -3.45 -13.09 -2.59
CA CYS A 243 -4.44 -13.72 -3.47
C CYS A 243 -4.03 -13.59 -4.94
N LEU A 244 -3.62 -12.38 -5.36
CA LEU A 244 -3.25 -12.08 -6.74
C LEU A 244 -2.03 -12.87 -7.23
N VAL A 245 -1.03 -13.12 -6.39
CA VAL A 245 0.15 -13.90 -6.79
C VAL A 245 -0.21 -15.36 -7.08
N GLU A 246 -1.13 -15.96 -6.33
CA GLU A 246 -1.59 -17.32 -6.62
C GLU A 246 -2.51 -17.37 -7.84
N MET A 247 -3.36 -16.35 -8.01
CA MET A 247 -4.14 -16.20 -9.24
C MET A 247 -3.24 -16.03 -10.47
N ALA A 248 -2.13 -15.28 -10.35
CA ALA A 248 -1.15 -15.12 -11.42
C ALA A 248 -0.51 -16.43 -11.88
N ARG A 249 -0.42 -17.43 -11.00
CA ARG A 249 0.17 -18.76 -11.28
C ARG A 249 -0.83 -19.75 -11.85
N THR A 250 -2.12 -19.54 -11.60
CA THR A 250 -3.19 -20.52 -11.88
C THR A 250 -4.12 -20.09 -13.00
N LEU A 251 -4.27 -18.79 -13.25
CA LEU A 251 -5.06 -18.29 -14.37
C LEU A 251 -4.40 -18.68 -15.71
N PRO A 252 -5.19 -19.11 -16.69
CA PRO A 252 -4.67 -19.50 -17.99
C PRO A 252 -4.27 -18.27 -18.81
N ASP A 253 -3.30 -18.44 -19.68
CA ASP A 253 -3.06 -17.48 -20.78
C ASP A 253 -4.11 -17.71 -21.87
N VAL A 254 -4.70 -16.63 -22.38
CA VAL A 254 -5.69 -16.68 -23.47
C VAL A 254 -5.10 -16.04 -24.71
N LYS A 255 -5.19 -16.72 -25.86
CA LYS A 255 -4.68 -16.18 -27.12
C LYS A 255 -5.45 -14.94 -27.53
N ALA A 256 -4.74 -13.81 -27.62
CA ALA A 256 -5.30 -12.57 -28.13
C ALA A 256 -4.28 -11.80 -28.98
N SER A 257 -4.76 -10.85 -29.79
CA SER A 257 -3.89 -9.95 -30.54
C SER A 257 -4.56 -8.62 -30.81
N VAL A 258 -3.74 -7.59 -30.95
CA VAL A 258 -4.16 -6.24 -31.30
C VAL A 258 -3.31 -5.69 -32.43
N GLU A 259 -3.97 -5.12 -33.43
CA GLU A 259 -3.32 -4.30 -34.46
C GLU A 259 -3.64 -2.83 -34.19
N TYR A 260 -2.62 -1.99 -34.26
CA TYR A 260 -2.77 -0.56 -34.01
C TYR A 260 -1.88 0.27 -34.94
N VAL A 261 -2.29 1.51 -35.17
CA VAL A 261 -1.56 2.51 -35.94
C VAL A 261 -1.02 3.57 -34.99
N MET A 262 0.29 3.79 -35.06
CA MET A 262 1.00 4.84 -34.33
C MET A 262 1.98 5.52 -35.28
N ASN A 263 1.97 6.86 -35.31
CA ASN A 263 2.83 7.67 -36.18
C ASN A 263 2.79 7.24 -37.67
N GLY A 264 1.61 6.85 -38.17
CA GLY A 264 1.40 6.42 -39.55
C GLY A 264 1.94 5.03 -39.90
N LYS A 265 2.46 4.27 -38.92
CA LYS A 265 2.89 2.88 -39.09
C LYS A 265 1.90 1.93 -38.40
N THR A 266 1.67 0.78 -39.02
CA THR A 266 0.86 -0.30 -38.45
C THR A 266 1.75 -1.27 -37.67
N TYR A 267 1.30 -1.65 -36.49
CA TYR A 267 1.93 -2.62 -35.59
C TYR A 267 0.95 -3.75 -35.32
N THR A 268 1.48 -4.94 -35.09
CA THR A 268 0.70 -6.13 -34.71
C THR A 268 1.34 -6.76 -33.49
N ALA A 269 0.63 -6.72 -32.37
CA ALA A 269 1.05 -7.32 -31.12
C ALA A 269 0.28 -8.64 -30.89
N ARG A 270 1.02 -9.71 -30.61
CA ARG A 270 0.46 -11.00 -30.21
C ARG A 270 0.61 -11.14 -28.71
N LEU A 271 -0.51 -11.34 -28.02
CA LEU A 271 -0.62 -11.46 -26.58
C LEU A 271 -0.82 -12.95 -26.27
N GLU A 272 0.24 -13.73 -26.50
CA GLU A 272 0.27 -15.18 -26.29
C GLU A 272 1.30 -15.50 -25.19
N ASP A 273 1.12 -16.63 -24.49
CA ASP A 273 2.03 -17.11 -23.43
C ASP A 273 2.29 -16.06 -22.32
N GLY A 274 1.26 -15.27 -21.99
CA GLY A 274 1.30 -14.24 -20.95
C GLY A 274 2.03 -12.96 -21.34
N LEU A 275 2.41 -12.78 -22.60
CA LEU A 275 3.07 -11.57 -23.08
C LEU A 275 2.10 -10.39 -23.14
N CYS A 276 2.58 -9.24 -22.67
CA CYS A 276 1.93 -7.95 -22.84
C CYS A 276 2.61 -7.14 -23.94
N GLU A 277 1.91 -6.14 -24.46
CA GLU A 277 2.48 -5.13 -25.35
C GLU A 277 2.43 -3.77 -24.66
N VAL A 278 3.59 -3.13 -24.51
CA VAL A 278 3.72 -1.80 -23.91
C VAL A 278 3.93 -0.74 -24.99
N VAL A 279 3.01 0.22 -25.07
CA VAL A 279 3.07 1.32 -26.03
C VAL A 279 3.15 2.66 -25.32
N LYS A 280 4.24 3.40 -25.54
CA LYS A 280 4.42 4.77 -25.03
C LYS A 280 4.03 5.79 -26.09
N VAL A 281 3.00 6.58 -25.82
CA VAL A 281 2.49 7.61 -26.73
C VAL A 281 2.61 8.98 -26.04
N PRO A 282 3.19 10.01 -26.67
CA PRO A 282 3.07 11.38 -26.18
C PRO A 282 1.59 11.71 -26.01
N SER A 283 1.16 12.13 -24.82
CA SER A 283 -0.28 12.20 -24.51
C SER A 283 -1.05 13.14 -25.44
N VAL A 284 -0.37 14.19 -25.93
CA VAL A 284 -0.87 15.13 -26.95
C VAL A 284 -1.14 14.52 -28.33
N ASN A 285 -0.67 13.30 -28.58
CA ASN A 285 -0.85 12.55 -29.81
C ASN A 285 -1.70 11.27 -29.61
N LEU A 286 -2.32 11.08 -28.44
CA LEU A 286 -3.12 9.88 -28.18
C LEU A 286 -4.34 9.80 -29.11
N ASP A 287 -4.87 10.93 -29.56
CA ASP A 287 -5.94 11.03 -30.56
C ASP A 287 -5.55 10.44 -31.92
N LYS A 288 -4.24 10.38 -32.23
CA LYS A 288 -3.68 9.79 -33.45
C LYS A 288 -3.40 8.29 -33.31
N PHE A 289 -3.43 7.75 -32.09
CA PHE A 289 -3.32 6.32 -31.86
C PHE A 289 -4.65 5.64 -32.21
N ARG A 290 -4.60 4.63 -33.09
CA ARG A 290 -5.83 3.95 -33.56
C ARG A 290 -5.67 2.45 -33.50
N ILE A 291 -6.48 1.80 -32.69
CA ILE A 291 -6.67 0.35 -32.75
C ILE A 291 -7.45 0.03 -34.03
N THR A 292 -6.89 -0.81 -34.88
CA THR A 292 -7.48 -1.17 -36.19
C THR A 292 -8.12 -2.54 -36.19
N LYS A 293 -7.63 -3.46 -35.36
CA LYS A 293 -8.17 -4.82 -35.24
C LYS A 293 -7.87 -5.42 -33.88
N VAL A 294 -8.79 -6.21 -33.37
CA VAL A 294 -8.64 -7.01 -32.15
C VAL A 294 -9.09 -8.44 -32.47
N SER A 295 -8.34 -9.43 -32.00
CA SER A 295 -8.69 -10.84 -32.07
C SER A 295 -8.61 -11.45 -30.67
N GLY A 296 -9.65 -12.18 -30.27
CA GLY A 296 -9.81 -12.60 -28.87
C GLY A 296 -10.24 -11.44 -27.97
N ASP A 297 -10.18 -11.67 -26.66
CA ASP A 297 -10.49 -10.67 -25.65
C ASP A 297 -9.20 -10.00 -25.16
N VAL A 298 -9.11 -8.68 -25.33
CA VAL A 298 -7.93 -7.87 -24.98
C VAL A 298 -8.34 -6.80 -23.98
N SER A 299 -7.57 -6.69 -22.90
CA SER A 299 -7.66 -5.58 -21.95
C SER A 299 -6.57 -4.55 -22.23
N VAL A 300 -6.83 -3.29 -21.87
CA VAL A 300 -5.84 -2.21 -21.97
C VAL A 300 -5.83 -1.38 -20.69
N LEU A 301 -4.66 -1.31 -20.06
CA LEU A 301 -4.40 -0.39 -18.96
C LEU A 301 -3.75 0.88 -19.53
N SER A 302 -4.33 2.04 -19.27
CA SER A 302 -3.77 3.34 -19.65
C SER A 302 -3.19 4.03 -18.41
N MET A 303 -1.88 4.28 -18.42
CA MET A 303 -1.14 4.95 -17.36
C MET A 303 -0.68 6.32 -17.82
N PHE A 304 -1.03 7.35 -17.06
CA PHE A 304 -0.62 8.73 -17.34
C PHE A 304 -0.66 9.57 -16.05
N THR A 305 0.14 10.62 -16.00
CA THR A 305 0.11 11.57 -14.89
C THR A 305 -1.03 12.57 -15.09
N GLY A 306 -1.94 12.62 -14.11
CA GLY A 306 -2.95 13.67 -14.00
C GLY A 306 -2.56 14.73 -12.96
N PRO A 307 -3.13 15.95 -13.04
CA PRO A 307 -2.96 16.96 -12.00
C PRO A 307 -3.54 16.48 -10.66
N PHE A 308 -2.79 16.62 -9.58
CA PHE A 308 -3.13 16.11 -8.25
C PHE A 308 -4.39 16.74 -7.62
N ALA A 309 -4.71 18.00 -7.97
CA ALA A 309 -5.77 18.79 -7.35
C ALA A 309 -7.07 18.90 -8.17
N GLU A 310 -7.15 18.30 -9.36
CA GLU A 310 -8.41 18.26 -10.09
C GLU A 310 -9.30 17.15 -9.48
N ASN A 311 -10.49 17.53 -8.97
CA ASN A 311 -11.64 16.67 -8.65
C ASN A 311 -11.75 16.02 -7.25
N VAL A 312 -11.02 16.45 -6.21
CA VAL A 312 -11.30 15.99 -4.83
C VAL A 312 -11.82 17.14 -3.96
N ALA A 313 -13.03 16.96 -3.42
CA ALA A 313 -13.58 17.88 -2.44
C ALA A 313 -12.79 17.75 -1.14
N ASN A 314 -12.35 18.89 -0.59
CA ASN A 314 -11.69 18.95 0.70
C ASN A 314 -12.60 18.36 1.78
N ASP A 315 -12.07 17.43 2.58
CA ASP A 315 -12.76 16.87 3.73
C ASP A 315 -12.93 17.94 4.81
N SER A 316 -14.17 18.24 5.20
CA SER A 316 -14.46 19.26 6.21
C SER A 316 -13.95 18.91 7.60
N GLY A 317 -13.68 17.62 7.88
CA GLY A 317 -13.15 17.15 9.15
C GLY A 317 -11.65 17.39 9.32
N ILE A 318 -10.99 17.95 8.31
CA ILE A 318 -9.55 18.19 8.28
C ILE A 318 -9.30 19.68 8.09
N THR A 319 -8.51 20.27 8.98
CA THR A 319 -7.97 21.63 8.79
C THR A 319 -6.46 21.58 8.81
N LEU A 320 -5.85 22.37 7.92
CA LEU A 320 -4.41 22.37 7.69
C LEU A 320 -3.97 23.80 7.37
N THR A 321 -2.84 24.22 7.94
CA THR A 321 -2.17 25.47 7.59
C THR A 321 -0.67 25.28 7.62
N ARG A 322 0.05 25.95 6.73
CA ARG A 322 1.52 25.95 6.67
C ARG A 322 2.07 27.36 6.79
N LYS A 323 3.12 27.52 7.59
CA LYS A 323 3.87 28.77 7.74
C LYS A 323 5.37 28.51 7.67
N TYR A 324 6.09 29.54 7.23
CA TYR A 324 7.53 29.55 7.11
C TYR A 324 8.10 30.59 8.07
N TYR A 325 9.19 30.23 8.73
CA TYR A 325 9.86 31.12 9.67
C TYR A 325 11.36 31.08 9.43
N ASP A 326 12.01 32.19 9.76
CA ASP A 326 13.44 32.18 10.05
C ASP A 326 13.71 31.29 11.27
N ALA A 327 14.55 30.27 11.13
CA ALA A 327 14.81 29.33 12.21
C ALA A 327 15.66 29.93 13.35
N VAL A 328 16.34 31.05 13.11
CA VAL A 328 17.19 31.74 14.09
C VAL A 328 16.39 32.80 14.83
N THR A 329 15.67 33.66 14.10
CA THR A 329 14.91 34.78 14.72
C THR A 329 13.51 34.38 15.15
N GLY A 330 12.94 33.32 14.55
CA GLY A 330 11.55 32.92 14.77
C GLY A 330 10.52 33.78 14.05
N GLU A 331 10.95 34.73 13.21
CA GLU A 331 10.07 35.62 12.44
C GLU A 331 9.37 34.85 11.31
N GLU A 332 8.04 35.01 11.21
CA GLU A 332 7.25 34.47 10.10
C GLU A 332 7.59 35.24 8.83
N LYS A 333 8.17 34.57 7.84
CA LYS A 333 8.58 35.18 6.57
C LYS A 333 8.60 34.16 5.44
N THR A 334 8.39 34.64 4.21
CA THR A 334 8.53 33.84 2.98
C THR A 334 9.68 34.33 2.09
N THR A 335 10.44 35.32 2.57
CA THR A 335 11.63 35.85 1.92
C THR A 335 12.86 35.50 2.75
N PHE A 336 13.85 34.86 2.13
CA PHE A 336 15.05 34.33 2.79
C PHE A 336 16.31 34.76 2.06
N ARG A 337 17.46 34.65 2.70
CA ARG A 337 18.78 34.87 2.09
C ARG A 337 19.57 33.58 1.95
N ALA A 338 20.62 33.62 1.13
CA ALA A 338 21.56 32.52 1.06
C ALA A 338 22.08 32.15 2.45
N ASN A 339 22.12 30.84 2.74
CA ASN A 339 22.49 30.24 4.03
C ASN A 339 21.49 30.43 5.18
N ASP A 340 20.33 31.06 4.96
CA ASP A 340 19.27 31.05 5.96
C ASP A 340 18.82 29.61 6.24
N LEU A 341 18.45 29.39 7.50
CA LEU A 341 17.78 28.19 7.92
C LEU A 341 16.29 28.49 8.07
N VAL A 342 15.46 27.68 7.42
CA VAL A 342 14.01 27.84 7.36
C VAL A 342 13.36 26.83 8.28
N LYS A 343 12.50 27.28 9.19
CA LYS A 343 11.57 26.42 9.94
C LYS A 343 10.24 26.40 9.18
N VAL A 344 9.81 25.21 8.78
CA VAL A 344 8.48 24.99 8.22
C VAL A 344 7.60 24.41 9.33
N GLU A 345 6.47 25.05 9.57
CA GLU A 345 5.52 24.64 10.60
C GLU A 345 4.16 24.39 9.96
N ILE A 346 3.61 23.21 10.23
CA ILE A 346 2.32 22.78 9.73
C ILE A 346 1.43 22.55 10.94
N THR A 347 0.38 23.35 11.06
CA THR A 347 -0.66 23.15 12.07
C THR A 347 -1.81 22.40 11.43
N TYR A 348 -2.37 21.44 12.16
CA TYR A 348 -3.43 20.58 11.67
C TYR A 348 -4.45 20.29 12.77
N THR A 349 -5.69 20.03 12.35
CA THR A 349 -6.69 19.35 13.16
C THR A 349 -7.32 18.26 12.32
N ILE A 350 -7.24 17.02 12.80
CA ILE A 350 -8.07 15.92 12.31
C ILE A 350 -9.19 15.76 13.34
N ASP A 351 -10.40 16.19 13.01
CA ASP A 351 -11.49 16.16 13.97
C ASP A 351 -12.06 14.75 14.17
N LYS A 352 -13.01 14.63 15.11
CA LYS A 352 -13.64 13.34 15.41
C LYS A 352 -14.53 12.83 14.27
N THR A 353 -15.00 13.71 13.39
CA THR A 353 -15.88 13.42 12.24
C THR A 353 -15.10 12.92 11.02
N ALA A 354 -13.81 13.23 10.94
CA ALA A 354 -12.89 12.67 9.96
C ALA A 354 -12.99 11.14 9.96
N ILE A 355 -13.08 10.55 8.78
CA ILE A 355 -13.51 9.16 8.63
C ILE A 355 -12.41 8.15 8.99
N ASP A 356 -11.15 8.52 8.81
CA ASP A 356 -9.98 7.71 9.12
C ASP A 356 -9.47 8.02 10.54
N ASN A 357 -8.76 7.11 11.17
CA ASN A 357 -8.14 7.36 12.49
C ASN A 357 -6.71 7.87 12.39
N THR A 358 -6.06 7.61 11.26
CA THR A 358 -4.68 8.01 11.01
C THR A 358 -4.56 8.65 9.63
N TYR A 359 -3.83 9.76 9.58
CA TYR A 359 -3.62 10.56 8.38
C TYR A 359 -2.13 10.74 8.12
N GLU A 360 -1.79 10.83 6.83
CA GLU A 360 -0.50 11.31 6.37
C GLU A 360 -0.60 12.78 5.98
N ILE A 361 0.33 13.58 6.48
CA ILE A 361 0.52 14.97 6.07
C ILE A 361 1.82 15.02 5.27
N SER A 362 1.70 15.26 3.96
CA SER A 362 2.80 15.37 3.00
C SER A 362 3.03 16.83 2.63
N ASP A 363 4.25 17.30 2.82
CA ASP A 363 4.70 18.63 2.39
C ASP A 363 5.87 18.50 1.41
N TYR A 364 5.87 19.32 0.37
CA TYR A 364 6.93 19.35 -0.63
C TYR A 364 7.72 20.65 -0.49
N ALA A 365 8.98 20.54 -0.09
CA ALA A 365 9.87 21.69 -0.08
C ALA A 365 10.11 22.16 -1.53
N PRO A 366 9.96 23.47 -1.82
CA PRO A 366 10.25 24.00 -3.15
C PRO A 366 11.72 23.79 -3.51
N ALA A 367 12.05 23.80 -4.81
CA ALA A 367 13.42 23.56 -5.29
C ALA A 367 14.51 24.47 -4.67
N GLY A 368 14.14 25.66 -4.21
CA GLY A 368 15.04 26.58 -3.50
C GLY A 368 15.35 26.20 -2.04
N LEU A 369 14.65 25.21 -1.47
CA LEU A 369 14.84 24.74 -0.10
C LEU A 369 15.22 23.26 -0.11
N LYS A 370 16.14 22.85 0.76
CA LYS A 370 16.51 21.45 0.97
C LYS A 370 16.16 21.03 2.40
N PRO A 371 15.19 20.11 2.60
CA PRO A 371 14.86 19.59 3.92
C PRO A 371 16.07 18.97 4.63
N LEU A 372 16.09 19.08 5.96
CA LEU A 372 17.15 18.56 6.82
C LEU A 372 16.60 17.44 7.70
N GLU A 373 17.10 16.23 7.47
CA GLU A 373 16.80 15.07 8.32
C GLU A 373 17.24 15.31 9.77
N ASN A 374 18.48 15.76 9.94
CA ASN A 374 19.08 16.06 11.22
C ASN A 374 19.43 17.55 11.37
N PRO A 375 18.47 18.40 11.79
CA PRO A 375 18.69 19.83 11.96
C PRO A 375 19.62 20.17 13.14
N TRP A 376 19.87 19.23 14.06
CA TRP A 376 20.81 19.43 15.17
C TRP A 376 22.23 19.71 14.69
N ASN A 377 22.64 19.07 13.60
CA ASN A 377 23.95 19.28 12.95
C ASN A 377 24.10 20.69 12.38
N TYR A 378 22.99 21.43 12.24
CA TYR A 378 22.93 22.79 11.74
C TYR A 378 22.62 23.81 12.85
N GLY A 379 22.84 23.42 14.12
CA GLY A 379 22.71 24.32 15.27
C GLY A 379 21.30 24.44 15.83
N VAL A 380 20.31 23.72 15.30
CA VAL A 380 18.95 23.72 15.84
C VAL A 380 18.90 22.90 17.12
N LYS A 381 18.66 23.58 18.25
CA LYS A 381 18.52 22.92 19.55
C LYS A 381 17.07 22.74 19.98
N ASN A 382 16.15 23.56 19.46
CA ASN A 382 14.72 23.42 19.71
C ASN A 382 14.07 22.48 18.69
N LEU A 383 13.80 21.24 19.13
CA LEU A 383 13.17 20.20 18.32
C LEU A 383 11.68 20.01 18.67
N ILE A 384 11.04 20.99 19.32
CA ILE A 384 9.60 20.94 19.56
C ILE A 384 8.87 20.88 18.21
N GLY A 385 7.97 19.90 18.05
CA GLY A 385 7.24 19.67 16.79
C GLY A 385 8.02 18.85 15.76
N CYS A 386 9.32 18.60 15.98
CA CYS A 386 10.12 17.65 15.19
C CYS A 386 9.82 16.20 15.61
N TRP A 387 8.55 15.82 15.51
CA TRP A 387 8.12 14.43 15.69
C TRP A 387 8.66 13.56 14.57
N TYR A 388 8.41 12.24 14.67
CA TYR A 388 8.78 11.31 13.61
C TYR A 388 8.26 11.80 12.26
N ARG A 389 9.18 11.91 11.30
CA ARG A 389 8.94 12.42 9.96
C ARG A 389 9.83 11.65 8.98
N GLN A 390 9.28 11.35 7.83
CA GLN A 390 10.00 10.65 6.78
C GLN A 390 10.39 11.64 5.68
N PHE A 391 11.64 11.58 5.25
CA PHE A 391 12.16 12.39 4.16
C PHE A 391 12.32 11.51 2.91
N ASP A 392 11.85 12.00 1.78
CA ASP A 392 12.04 11.41 0.47
C ASP A 392 12.36 12.54 -0.52
N GLY A 393 13.66 12.83 -0.65
CA GLY A 393 14.15 14.00 -1.39
C GLY A 393 13.60 15.31 -0.84
N GLN A 394 12.69 15.94 -1.59
CA GLN A 394 12.03 17.20 -1.21
C GLN A 394 10.73 17.00 -0.43
N LYS A 395 10.21 15.77 -0.38
CA LYS A 395 8.98 15.43 0.33
C LYS A 395 9.29 15.16 1.80
N VAL A 396 8.51 15.78 2.68
CA VAL A 396 8.50 15.52 4.11
C VAL A 396 7.12 15.00 4.50
N THR A 397 7.07 13.81 5.08
CA THR A 397 5.80 13.17 5.45
C THR A 397 5.72 12.96 6.96
N PHE A 398 4.57 13.31 7.53
CA PHE A 398 4.23 13.08 8.93
C PHE A 398 3.03 12.14 9.01
N VAL A 399 2.97 11.33 10.06
CA VAL A 399 1.81 10.50 10.38
C VAL A 399 1.16 11.02 11.66
N VAL A 400 -0.13 11.32 11.59
CA VAL A 400 -0.87 11.95 12.69
C VAL A 400 -2.18 11.21 12.96
N GLY A 401 -2.62 11.24 14.21
CA GLY A 401 -3.92 10.73 14.63
C GLY A 401 -4.98 11.83 14.71
N LYS A 402 -6.21 11.42 15.04
CA LYS A 402 -7.30 12.33 15.43
C LYS A 402 -6.95 13.19 16.63
N TYR A 403 -7.66 14.31 16.74
CA TYR A 403 -7.64 15.19 17.89
C TYR A 403 -7.98 14.42 19.18
N ASP A 404 -7.07 14.49 20.14
CA ASP A 404 -7.24 13.98 21.51
C ASP A 404 -7.19 15.17 22.48
N GLU A 405 -8.24 15.35 23.28
CA GLU A 405 -8.31 16.42 24.29
C GLU A 405 -7.22 16.28 25.36
N LYS A 406 -6.81 15.04 25.67
CA LYS A 406 -5.75 14.77 26.66
C LYS A 406 -4.36 15.04 26.08
N ASN A 407 -4.22 14.91 24.75
CA ASN A 407 -2.97 15.08 24.02
C ASN A 407 -3.25 15.90 22.74
N PRO A 408 -3.49 17.22 22.87
CA PRO A 408 -3.86 18.02 21.72
C PRO A 408 -2.75 17.99 20.65
N PRO A 409 -3.13 17.95 19.35
CA PRO A 409 -2.20 17.99 18.23
C PRO A 409 -1.21 19.14 18.40
N LYS A 410 0.09 18.83 18.31
CA LYS A 410 1.14 19.85 18.27
C LYS A 410 1.47 20.18 16.81
N PRO A 411 1.95 21.38 16.51
CA PRO A 411 2.45 21.69 15.18
C PRO A 411 3.53 20.70 14.75
N LEU A 412 3.47 20.30 13.49
CA LEU A 412 4.49 19.50 12.83
C LEU A 412 5.56 20.45 12.30
N VAL A 413 6.82 20.16 12.62
CA VAL A 413 7.93 21.02 12.26
C VAL A 413 8.96 20.21 11.48
N TYR A 414 9.48 20.80 10.40
CA TYR A 414 10.75 20.39 9.81
C TYR A 414 11.57 21.62 9.46
N TYR A 415 12.88 21.42 9.29
CA TYR A 415 13.79 22.49 8.91
C TYR A 415 14.32 22.23 7.51
N ALA A 416 14.60 23.31 6.78
CA ALA A 416 15.21 23.26 5.47
C ALA A 416 16.30 24.33 5.37
N ARG A 417 17.37 24.04 4.63
CA ARG A 417 18.37 25.05 4.27
C ARG A 417 18.03 25.69 2.94
N VAL A 418 18.35 26.96 2.77
CA VAL A 418 18.30 27.63 1.46
C VAL A 418 19.34 27.01 0.52
N ALA A 419 18.93 26.69 -0.71
CA ALA A 419 19.78 26.07 -1.73
C ALA A 419 20.25 27.09 -2.78
N SER A 420 19.36 27.89 -3.35
CA SER A 420 19.70 28.85 -4.41
C SER A 420 18.77 30.07 -4.45
N PRO A 421 19.26 31.26 -4.87
CA PRO A 421 18.44 32.45 -5.08
C PRO A 421 17.43 32.28 -6.20
N GLY A 422 16.24 32.84 -6.04
CA GLY A 422 15.16 32.77 -7.01
C GLY A 422 13.77 32.89 -6.40
N GLU A 423 12.76 32.81 -7.26
CA GLU A 423 11.36 32.71 -6.85
C GLU A 423 10.87 31.29 -7.09
N TYR A 424 10.30 30.66 -6.06
CA TYR A 424 9.86 29.29 -6.11
C TYR A 424 8.42 29.16 -5.62
N THR A 425 7.66 28.27 -6.26
CA THR A 425 6.35 27.86 -5.79
C THR A 425 6.52 26.68 -4.83
N ALA A 426 6.14 26.86 -3.57
CA ALA A 426 5.94 25.77 -2.65
C ALA A 426 4.51 25.22 -2.83
N GLU A 427 4.40 24.03 -3.40
CA GLU A 427 3.10 23.38 -3.61
C GLU A 427 2.33 23.21 -2.30
N GLY A 428 1.00 23.08 -2.40
CA GLY A 428 0.14 22.93 -1.24
C GLY A 428 0.48 21.69 -0.42
N THR A 429 0.54 21.83 0.91
CA THR A 429 0.58 20.66 1.81
C THR A 429 -0.70 19.85 1.68
N VAL A 430 -0.57 18.53 1.72
CA VAL A 430 -1.69 17.58 1.61
C VAL A 430 -1.83 16.80 2.91
N ALA A 431 -3.03 16.74 3.46
CA ALA A 431 -3.42 15.79 4.50
C ALA A 431 -4.33 14.73 3.88
N GLN A 432 -4.08 13.44 4.13
CA GLN A 432 -4.82 12.35 3.50
C GLN A 432 -4.93 11.11 4.41
N GLY A 433 -6.11 10.50 4.45
CA GLY A 433 -6.36 9.29 5.23
C GLY A 433 -5.44 8.15 4.79
N MET A 434 -4.87 7.41 5.74
CA MET A 434 -3.98 6.29 5.43
C MET A 434 -4.71 5.11 4.81
N ILE A 435 -5.96 4.88 5.21
CA ILE A 435 -6.89 3.85 4.74
C ILE A 435 -7.87 4.47 3.75
N VAL A 436 -8.50 5.59 4.12
CA VAL A 436 -9.52 6.26 3.29
C VAL A 436 -8.89 7.39 2.49
N LYS A 437 -8.31 7.05 1.34
CA LYS A 437 -7.54 8.00 0.51
C LYS A 437 -8.37 9.19 -0.03
N SER A 438 -9.69 9.06 -0.12
CA SER A 438 -10.59 10.14 -0.52
C SER A 438 -10.87 11.15 0.60
N SER A 439 -10.57 10.82 1.86
CA SER A 439 -10.58 11.77 2.97
C SER A 439 -9.29 12.56 2.91
N MET A 440 -9.32 13.71 2.26
CA MET A 440 -8.13 14.53 2.04
C MET A 440 -8.42 16.02 2.01
N VAL A 441 -7.39 16.81 2.32
CA VAL A 441 -7.37 18.27 2.17
C VAL A 441 -6.05 18.69 1.56
N THR A 442 -6.11 19.59 0.59
CA THR A 442 -4.93 20.27 0.03
C THR A 442 -5.05 21.77 0.25
N ILE A 443 -4.00 22.40 0.81
CA ILE A 443 -3.95 23.85 0.95
C ILE A 443 -3.38 24.53 -0.30
N ASN A 444 -3.54 25.85 -0.40
CA ASN A 444 -3.01 26.59 -1.55
C ASN A 444 -1.47 26.61 -1.55
N SER A 445 -0.91 26.76 -2.75
CA SER A 445 0.54 26.97 -2.93
C SER A 445 0.97 28.31 -2.33
N THR A 446 2.24 28.40 -1.91
CA THR A 446 2.86 29.60 -1.34
C THR A 446 4.07 30.01 -2.16
N LYS A 447 4.26 31.30 -2.40
CA LYS A 447 5.47 31.81 -3.06
C LYS A 447 6.59 31.99 -2.04
N ILE A 448 7.77 31.43 -2.33
CA ILE A 448 9.00 31.61 -1.55
C ILE A 448 10.00 32.40 -2.40
N VAL A 449 10.59 33.43 -1.81
CA VAL A 449 11.60 34.29 -2.45
C VAL A 449 12.92 34.09 -1.73
N ILE A 450 13.99 33.83 -2.48
CA ILE A 450 15.34 33.75 -1.95
C ILE A 450 16.16 34.86 -2.60
N GLU A 451 16.54 35.84 -1.80
CA GLU A 451 17.39 36.96 -2.17
C GLU A 451 18.84 36.50 -2.38
N LYS A 452 19.59 37.32 -3.13
CA LYS A 452 21.01 37.11 -3.39
C LYS A 452 21.88 37.35 -2.17
#